data_AF-A0AAD6Y144-F1
#
_entry.id   AF-A0AAD6Y144-F1
#
_cell.length_a   1.000
_cell.length_b   1.000
_cell.length_c   1.000
_cell.angle_alpha   90.00
_cell.angle_beta   90.00
_cell.angle_gamma   90.00
#
_symmetry.space_group_name_H-M   'P 1'
#
loop_
_entity.id
_entity.type
_entity.pdbx_description
1 polymer ?
#
loop_
_entity_poly.entity_id
_entity_poly.type
_entity_poly.pdbx_seq_one_letter_code
_entity_poly.pdbx_strand_id
1 'polypeptide(L)' 'MPKAPKFYAVSKGREGPKVYDNWDEVKENVSRYPGATHKSFPTAAQAETCFSFYAISSF' A
#
# COMPACT_ATOMS: atom_id res chain seq x y z
N MET A 1 -8.28 -19.01 -13.37
CA MET A 1 -6.84 -18.73 -13.20
C MET A 1 -6.67 -17.97 -11.89
N PRO A 2 -5.94 -18.48 -10.89
CA PRO A 2 -5.83 -17.82 -9.59
C PRO A 2 -5.03 -16.53 -9.79
N LYS A 3 -5.72 -15.39 -9.72
CA LYS A 3 -5.12 -14.07 -9.78
C LYS A 3 -4.26 -13.94 -8.53
N ALA A 4 -2.93 -14.02 -8.68
CA ALA A 4 -2.01 -13.93 -7.56
C ALA A 4 -2.37 -12.69 -6.73
N PRO A 5 -2.56 -12.83 -5.40
CA PRO A 5 -2.93 -11.70 -4.55
C PRO A 5 -1.80 -10.67 -4.63
N LYS A 6 -2.09 -9.52 -5.23
CA LYS A 6 -1.17 -8.39 -5.27
C LYS A 6 -1.50 -7.52 -4.07
N PHE A 7 -0.54 -7.34 -3.19
CA PHE A 7 -0.71 -6.49 -2.03
C PHE A 7 -0.18 -5.10 -2.36
N TYR A 8 -0.96 -4.08 -2.06
CA TYR A 8 -0.66 -2.69 -2.35
C TYR A 8 -0.49 -1.97 -1.02
N ALA A 9 0.75 -1.70 -0.64
CA ALA A 9 1.02 -0.86 0.53
C ALA A 9 0.96 0.61 0.09
N VAL A 10 -0.05 1.33 0.54
CA VAL A 10 -0.07 2.79 0.50
C VAL A 10 0.68 3.28 1.71
N SER A 11 1.69 4.12 1.52
CA SER A 11 2.48 4.72 2.60
C SER A 11 2.04 6.16 2.86
N LYS A 12 1.66 6.88 1.81
CA LYS A 12 0.99 8.18 1.89
C LYS A 12 -0.26 8.13 1.03
N GLY A 13 -1.40 8.37 1.65
CA GLY A 13 -2.70 8.38 0.99
C GLY A 13 -3.75 8.98 1.91
N ARG A 14 -5.00 9.03 1.43
CA ARG A 14 -6.12 9.68 2.10
C ARG A 14 -6.39 9.12 3.52
N GLU A 15 -6.23 7.81 3.69
CA GLU A 15 -6.40 7.10 4.98
C GLU A 15 -5.08 6.87 5.74
N GLY A 16 -3.96 7.43 5.26
CA GLY A 16 -2.63 7.16 5.81
C GLY A 16 -2.00 5.85 5.31
N PRO A 17 -0.98 5.31 6.01
CA PRO A 17 -0.31 4.09 5.61
C PRO A 17 -1.25 2.87 5.82
N LYS A 18 -1.63 2.20 4.73
CA LYS A 18 -2.57 1.07 4.74
C LYS A 18 -2.26 0.10 3.61
N VAL A 19 -2.35 -1.20 3.89
CA VAL A 19 -2.19 -2.26 2.88
C VAL A 19 -3.56 -2.65 2.35
N TYR A 20 -3.67 -2.68 1.03
CA TYR A 20 -4.87 -3.10 0.30
C TYR A 20 -4.55 -4.35 -0.50
N ASP A 21 -5.55 -5.19 -0.69
CA ASP A 21 -5.54 -6.34 -1.60
C ASP A 21 -6.16 -6.01 -2.97
N ASN A 22 -6.77 -4.82 -3.09
CA ASN A 22 -7.47 -4.35 -4.27
C ASN A 22 -6.87 -3.06 -4.84
N TRP A 23 -6.68 -3.03 -6.16
CA TRP A 23 -6.17 -1.85 -6.86
C TRP A 23 -7.19 -0.72 -6.94
N ASP A 24 -8.49 -1.03 -7.06
CA ASP A 24 -9.53 0.00 -7.19
C ASP A 24 -9.58 0.92 -5.97
N GLU A 25 -9.51 0.36 -4.76
CA GLU A 25 -9.42 1.13 -3.50
C GLU A 25 -8.14 1.97 -3.43
N VAL A 26 -6.99 1.38 -3.83
CA VAL A 26 -5.70 2.10 -3.87
C VAL A 26 -5.79 3.28 -4.82
N LYS A 27 -6.33 3.07 -6.02
CA LYS A 27 -6.48 4.08 -7.06
C LYS A 27 -7.35 5.23 -6.56
N GLU A 28 -8.45 4.95 -5.89
CA GLU A 28 -9.31 6.00 -5.32
C GLU A 28 -8.59 6.79 -4.22
N ASN A 29 -7.82 6.11 -3.37
CA ASN A 29 -7.07 6.73 -2.28
C ASN A 29 -5.83 7.52 -2.71
N VAL A 30 -5.18 7.14 -3.82
CA VAL A 30 -3.99 7.85 -4.34
C VAL A 30 -4.32 8.89 -5.40
N SER A 31 -5.35 8.67 -6.25
CA SER A 31 -5.66 9.57 -7.38
C SER A 31 -6.14 10.95 -6.95
N ARG A 32 -6.75 11.06 -5.76
CA ARG A 32 -7.24 12.32 -5.20
C ARG A 32 -6.32 12.95 -4.15
N TYR A 33 -5.15 12.36 -3.89
CA TYR A 33 -4.25 12.82 -2.82
C TYR A 33 -2.88 13.24 -3.38
N PRO A 34 -2.55 14.54 -3.39
CA PRO A 34 -1.26 15.01 -3.89
C PRO A 34 -0.14 14.52 -2.99
N GLY A 35 0.88 13.88 -3.58
CA GLY A 35 2.00 13.27 -2.84
C GLY A 35 1.71 11.87 -2.31
N ALA A 36 0.66 11.19 -2.83
CA ALA A 36 0.39 9.82 -2.48
C ALA A 36 1.46 8.87 -3.02
N THR A 37 2.00 8.04 -2.13
CA THR A 37 2.99 7.02 -2.45
C THR A 37 2.40 5.67 -2.17
N HIS A 38 2.32 4.84 -3.21
CA HIS A 38 1.88 3.45 -3.12
C HIS A 38 2.96 2.54 -3.71
N LYS A 39 3.04 1.33 -3.18
CA LYS A 39 3.98 0.31 -3.66
C LYS A 39 3.29 -1.04 -3.68
N SER A 40 3.29 -1.68 -4.84
CA SER A 40 2.74 -3.01 -5.03
C SER A 40 3.78 -4.07 -4.76
N PHE A 41 3.40 -5.12 -4.05
CA PHE A 41 4.24 -6.26 -3.72
C PHE A 41 3.61 -7.56 -4.22
N PRO A 42 4.44 -8.49 -4.73
CA PRO A 42 3.98 -9.83 -5.12
C PRO A 42 3.76 -10.75 -3.91
N THR A 43 4.24 -10.39 -2.71
CA THR A 43 4.19 -11.21 -1.50
C THR A 43 3.77 -10.42 -0.27
N ALA A 44 2.93 -11.03 0.59
CA ALA A 44 2.45 -10.43 1.84
C ALA A 44 3.59 -10.03 2.78
N ALA A 45 4.61 -10.88 2.93
CA ALA A 45 5.78 -10.61 3.77
C ALA A 45 6.53 -9.33 3.36
N GLN A 46 6.59 -9.03 2.06
CA GLN A 46 7.23 -7.80 1.56
C GLN A 46 6.38 -6.57 1.86
N ALA A 47 5.05 -6.68 1.73
CA ALA A 47 4.11 -5.62 2.08
C ALA A 47 4.16 -5.30 3.59
N GLU A 48 4.14 -6.32 4.45
CA GLU A 48 4.26 -6.19 5.90
C GLU A 48 5.60 -5.58 6.32
N THR A 49 6.70 -6.02 5.70
CA THR A 49 8.04 -5.45 5.96
C THR A 49 8.08 -3.97 5.59
N CYS A 50 7.49 -3.59 4.45
CA CYS A 50 7.41 -2.18 4.07
C CYS A 50 6.52 -1.36 5.00
N PHE A 51 5.41 -1.93 5.49
CA PHE A 51 4.56 -1.28 6.49
C PHE A 51 5.32 -1.08 7.81
N SER A 52 5.99 -2.12 8.30
CA SER A 52 6.80 -2.09 9.53
C SER A 52 7.96 -1.09 9.42
N PHE A 53 8.68 -1.09 8.30
CA PHE A 53 9.76 -0.12 8.05
C PHE A 53 9.25 1.33 8.07
N TYR A 54 8.09 1.59 7.47
CA TYR A 54 7.47 2.92 7.49
C TYR A 54 6.98 3.34 8.88
N ALA A 55 6.47 2.41 9.68
CA ALA A 55 6.03 2.68 11.05
C ALA A 55 7.20 3.07 11.97
N ILE A 56 8.37 2.45 11.79
CA ILE A 56 9.57 2.73 12.60
C ILE A 56 10.27 4.02 12.14
N SER A 57 10.27 4.34 10.84
CA SER A 57 10.86 5.58 10.31
C SER A 57 10.01 6.84 10.47
N SER A 58 8.79 6.73 10.99
CA SER A 58 7.91 7.89 11.27
C SER A 58 7.92 8.34 12.73
N PHE A 59 8.81 7.78 13.56
CA PHE A 59 9.06 8.22 14.93
C PHE A 59 10.27 9.17 15.02
#